data_AF-A0A314XQ10-F1
#
_entry.id   AF-A0A314XQ10-F1
#
_cell.length_a   1.000
_cell.length_b   1.000
_cell.length_c   1.000
_cell.angle_alpha   90.00
_cell.angle_beta   90.00
_cell.angle_gamma   90.00
#
_symmetry.space_group_name_H-M   'P 1'
#
loop_
_entity.id
_entity.type
_entity.pdbx_description
1 polymer ?
#
loop_
_entity_poly.entity_id
_entity_poly.type
_entity_poly.pdbx_seq_one_letter_code
_entity_poly.pdbx_strand_id
1 'polypeptide(L)'
;MSMEMEPNSSFIPPTGFSSVLSLELFLCLFLFVSVFSFWLSPGGLAWALSKSRAQHPSKTAIPGPSGLPVLGLVLAFTGSLTHRVLAKLAETSKAKPLMAFSVGFTRFVISSHPDTAKELLNSSAFADRPIKESAYELLFHKAMGFAPFGEYWRNLRRISATPFVQP
;
A
#
# COMPACT_ATOMS: atom_id res chain seq x y z
N MET A 1 -33.85 -25.05 -77.98
CA MET A 1 -33.44 -23.65 -78.22
C MET A 1 -32.79 -23.18 -76.95
N SER A 2 -31.46 -23.20 -76.97
CA SER A 2 -30.56 -22.75 -75.92
C SER A 2 -30.83 -21.29 -75.55
N MET A 3 -30.61 -20.91 -74.29
CA MET A 3 -29.82 -19.70 -73.98
C MET A 3 -29.40 -19.71 -72.50
N GLU A 4 -28.11 -19.46 -72.35
CA GLU A 4 -27.27 -19.52 -71.16
C GLU A 4 -27.58 -18.36 -70.21
N MET A 5 -27.57 -18.59 -68.89
CA MET A 5 -26.48 -18.29 -67.95
C MET A 5 -26.29 -16.79 -67.69
N GLU A 6 -26.59 -16.37 -66.46
CA GLU A 6 -25.91 -15.27 -65.78
C GLU A 6 -25.61 -15.72 -64.34
N PRO A 7 -24.34 -15.71 -63.89
CA PRO A 7 -23.98 -16.10 -62.54
C PRO A 7 -24.20 -14.93 -61.60
N ASN A 8 -25.23 -15.02 -60.75
CA ASN A 8 -25.50 -14.04 -59.72
C ASN A 8 -24.34 -14.05 -58.72
N SER A 9 -23.45 -13.07 -58.84
CA SER A 9 -22.30 -12.81 -57.98
C SER A 9 -22.72 -12.80 -56.51
N SER A 10 -22.28 -13.82 -55.76
CA SER A 10 -22.34 -13.82 -54.30
C SER A 10 -21.45 -12.71 -53.77
N PHE A 11 -22.06 -11.61 -53.37
CA PHE A 11 -21.42 -10.50 -52.66
C PHE A 11 -21.02 -11.00 -51.26
N ILE A 12 -19.79 -11.51 -51.13
CA ILE A 12 -19.22 -11.89 -49.84
C ILE A 12 -18.91 -10.58 -49.09
N PRO A 13 -19.54 -10.28 -47.93
CA PRO A 13 -19.18 -9.11 -47.16
C PRO A 13 -17.74 -9.27 -46.65
N PRO A 14 -16.96 -8.18 -46.53
CA PRO A 14 -15.57 -8.25 -46.09
C PRO A 14 -15.51 -8.73 -44.63
N THR A 15 -15.20 -10.01 -44.44
CA THR A 15 -14.94 -10.66 -43.15
C THR A 15 -13.72 -10.08 -42.42
N GLY A 16 -12.96 -9.19 -43.08
CA GLY A 16 -11.83 -8.47 -42.49
C GLY A 16 -12.22 -7.56 -41.34
N PHE A 17 -13.36 -6.85 -41.41
CA PHE A 17 -13.73 -5.88 -40.36
C PHE A 17 -14.12 -6.57 -39.05
N SER A 18 -14.81 -7.71 -39.13
CA SER A 18 -15.16 -8.54 -37.96
C SER A 18 -13.93 -9.16 -37.31
N SER A 19 -12.92 -9.56 -38.10
CA SER A 19 -11.67 -10.11 -37.57
C SER A 19 -10.84 -9.05 -36.82
N VAL A 20 -10.78 -7.82 -37.32
CA VAL A 20 -10.08 -6.71 -36.65
C VAL A 20 -10.78 -6.32 -35.35
N LEU A 21 -12.12 -6.19 -35.35
CA LEU A 21 -12.89 -5.96 -34.14
C LEU A 21 -12.74 -7.10 -33.11
N SER A 22 -12.66 -8.34 -33.57
CA SER A 22 -12.45 -9.49 -32.67
C SER A 22 -11.06 -9.48 -32.02
N LEU A 23 -10.04 -9.03 -32.74
CA LEU A 23 -8.66 -8.91 -32.24
C LEU A 23 -8.56 -7.78 -31.21
N GLU A 24 -9.16 -6.62 -31.50
CA GLU A 24 -9.30 -5.49 -30.58
C GLU A 24 -9.93 -5.90 -29.25
N LEU A 25 -11.04 -6.64 -29.30
CA LEU A 25 -11.71 -7.16 -28.09
C LEU A 25 -10.82 -8.14 -27.31
N PHE A 26 -10.06 -8.99 -28.02
CA PHE A 26 -9.16 -9.96 -27.38
C PHE A 26 -7.99 -9.26 -26.67
N LEU A 27 -7.40 -8.24 -27.30
CA LEU A 27 -6.38 -7.39 -26.69
C LEU A 27 -6.93 -6.62 -25.49
N CYS A 28 -8.13 -6.06 -25.60
CA CYS A 28 -8.81 -5.38 -24.49
C CYS A 28 -9.03 -6.32 -23.30
N LEU A 29 -9.51 -7.55 -23.55
CA LEU A 29 -9.70 -8.57 -22.52
C LEU A 29 -8.36 -8.98 -21.88
N PHE A 30 -7.32 -9.19 -22.68
CA PHE A 30 -5.99 -9.54 -22.16
C PHE A 30 -5.40 -8.43 -21.29
N LEU A 31 -5.50 -7.17 -21.72
CA LEU A 31 -5.07 -6.02 -20.90
C LEU A 31 -5.91 -5.90 -19.64
N PHE A 32 -7.23 -6.09 -19.73
CA PHE A 32 -8.12 -6.06 -18.57
C PHE A 32 -7.77 -7.16 -17.57
N VAL A 33 -7.56 -8.39 -18.02
CA VAL A 33 -7.15 -9.53 -17.18
C VAL A 33 -5.76 -9.30 -16.59
N SER A 34 -4.83 -8.71 -17.33
CA SER A 34 -3.49 -8.37 -16.83
C SER A 34 -3.56 -7.31 -15.72
N VAL A 35 -4.31 -6.23 -15.95
CA VAL A 35 -4.57 -5.19 -14.94
C VAL A 35 -5.27 -5.79 -13.72
N PHE A 36 -6.26 -6.65 -13.92
CA PHE A 36 -7.00 -7.30 -12.84
C PHE A 36 -6.16 -8.31 -12.06
N SER A 37 -5.30 -9.07 -12.73
CA SER A 37 -4.37 -10.00 -12.08
C SER A 37 -3.29 -9.26 -11.30
N PHE A 38 -2.82 -8.13 -11.83
CA PHE A 38 -1.92 -7.23 -11.14
C PHE A 38 -2.60 -6.56 -9.93
N TRP A 39 -3.90 -6.29 -10.03
CA TRP A 39 -4.75 -5.84 -8.92
C TRP A 39 -4.96 -6.96 -7.89
N LEU A 40 -5.15 -8.21 -8.29
CA LEU A 40 -5.41 -9.34 -7.38
C LEU A 40 -4.16 -9.92 -6.68
N SER A 41 -2.96 -9.44 -7.00
CA SER A 41 -1.73 -9.91 -6.38
C SER A 41 -1.74 -9.63 -4.86
N PRO A 42 -1.48 -10.63 -3.99
CA PRO A 42 -1.59 -10.49 -2.54
C PRO A 42 -0.60 -9.44 -2.03
N GLY A 43 -1.13 -8.30 -1.59
CA GLY A 43 -0.36 -7.12 -1.12
C GLY A 43 -0.47 -5.87 -2.00
N GLY A 44 -1.12 -5.94 -3.17
CA GLY A 44 -1.38 -4.79 -4.04
C GLY A 44 -0.12 -4.12 -4.63
N LEU A 45 -0.31 -2.96 -5.27
CA LEU A 45 0.78 -2.16 -5.89
C LEU A 45 1.86 -1.79 -4.87
N ALA A 46 1.40 -1.51 -3.64
CA ALA A 46 2.25 -1.17 -2.53
C ALA A 46 3.17 -2.31 -2.10
N TRP A 47 2.99 -3.59 -2.44
CA TRP A 47 4.02 -4.60 -2.13
C TRP A 47 4.71 -5.13 -3.38
N ALA A 48 4.02 -5.10 -4.52
CA ALA A 48 4.58 -5.42 -5.84
C ALA A 48 5.76 -4.50 -6.22
N LEU A 49 5.65 -3.18 -5.99
CA LEU A 49 6.71 -2.22 -6.33
C LEU A 49 7.92 -2.26 -5.37
N SER A 50 7.79 -2.87 -4.19
CA SER A 50 8.92 -3.07 -3.26
C SER A 50 9.69 -4.36 -3.52
N LYS A 51 9.26 -5.18 -4.50
CA LYS A 51 9.92 -6.44 -4.84
C LYS A 51 11.26 -6.27 -5.58
N SER A 52 11.85 -5.06 -5.61
CA SER A 52 13.14 -4.80 -6.25
C SER A 52 14.37 -4.99 -5.35
N ARG A 53 14.21 -5.35 -4.06
CA ARG A 53 15.38 -5.62 -3.20
C ARG A 53 15.11 -6.58 -2.03
N ALA A 54 14.44 -7.70 -2.27
CA ALA A 54 14.39 -8.79 -1.31
C ALA A 54 15.36 -9.91 -1.71
N GLN A 55 16.67 -9.61 -1.71
CA GLN A 55 17.72 -10.64 -1.77
C GLN A 55 17.92 -11.25 -0.38
N HIS A 56 16.87 -11.85 0.20
CA HIS A 56 17.02 -12.84 1.25
C HIS A 56 15.70 -13.61 1.46
N PRO A 57 15.68 -14.94 1.26
CA PRO A 57 14.52 -15.76 1.58
C PRO A 57 14.50 -16.06 3.09
N SER A 58 14.40 -15.05 3.95
CA SER A 58 14.23 -15.25 5.40
C SER A 58 12.75 -15.21 5.79
N LYS A 59 12.11 -16.37 5.63
CA LYS A 59 11.11 -17.07 6.46
C LYS A 59 10.21 -16.37 7.52
N THR A 60 9.96 -15.07 7.50
CA THR A 60 8.86 -14.52 8.32
C THR A 60 8.15 -13.40 7.59
N ALA A 61 7.20 -13.77 6.72
CA ALA A 61 6.21 -12.80 6.27
C ALA A 61 5.43 -12.34 7.51
N ILE A 62 5.49 -11.04 7.82
CA ILE A 62 4.73 -10.47 8.92
C ILE A 62 3.25 -10.72 8.61
N PRO A 63 2.51 -11.41 9.49
CA PRO A 63 1.10 -11.70 9.24
C PRO A 63 0.34 -10.38 9.10
N GLY A 64 -0.52 -10.29 8.10
CA GLY A 64 -1.13 -9.03 7.73
C GLY A 64 -2.45 -9.25 7.01
N PRO A 65 -3.51 -8.49 7.35
CA PRO A 65 -4.74 -8.51 6.57
C PRO A 65 -4.40 -8.02 5.17
N SER A 66 -4.76 -8.82 4.16
CA SER A 66 -4.63 -8.43 2.76
C SER A 66 -5.68 -7.34 2.48
N GLY A 67 -5.26 -6.08 2.56
CA GLY A 67 -6.11 -4.93 2.23
C GLY A 67 -6.46 -4.89 0.74
N LEU A 68 -7.45 -4.08 0.37
CA LEU A 68 -7.78 -3.86 -1.04
C LEU A 68 -6.54 -3.31 -1.79
N PRO A 69 -6.25 -3.79 -3.00
CA PRO A 69 -4.96 -3.60 -3.66
C PRO A 69 -4.59 -2.15 -4.06
N VAL A 70 -5.55 -1.22 -4.05
CA VAL A 70 -5.30 0.21 -4.33
C VAL A 70 -5.69 1.14 -3.19
N LEU A 71 -6.76 0.85 -2.45
CA LEU A 71 -7.18 1.70 -1.34
C LEU A 71 -6.67 1.19 0.02
N GLY A 72 -6.16 -0.04 0.08
CA GLY A 72 -5.72 -0.66 1.33
C GLY A 72 -6.84 -0.72 2.36
N LEU A 73 -6.50 -0.41 3.61
CA LEU A 73 -7.46 -0.30 4.73
C LEU A 73 -8.02 1.13 4.94
N VAL A 74 -7.84 2.06 4.00
CA VAL A 74 -8.27 3.46 4.14
C VAL A 74 -9.76 3.58 4.48
N LEU A 75 -10.61 2.76 3.87
CA LEU A 75 -12.06 2.76 4.11
C LEU A 75 -12.45 2.44 5.56
N ALA A 76 -11.61 1.70 6.28
CA ALA A 76 -11.87 1.39 7.69
C ALA A 76 -11.60 2.59 8.61
N PHE A 77 -10.87 3.61 8.14
CA PHE A 77 -10.44 4.77 8.93
C PHE A 77 -11.31 6.03 8.72
N THR A 78 -12.31 6.00 7.83
CA THR A 78 -13.06 7.18 7.40
C THR A 78 -14.07 7.74 8.42
N GLY A 79 -14.37 7.03 9.51
CA GLY A 79 -15.43 7.48 10.44
C GLY A 79 -15.34 7.00 11.88
N SER A 80 -14.30 6.24 12.27
CA SER A 80 -14.17 5.73 13.64
C SER A 80 -12.78 5.97 14.21
N LEU A 81 -12.65 5.86 15.53
CA LEU A 81 -11.38 5.97 16.22
C LEU A 81 -10.39 4.93 15.67
N THR A 82 -9.36 5.40 14.97
CA THR A 82 -8.40 4.57 14.24
C THR A 82 -7.79 3.48 15.11
N HIS A 83 -7.42 3.80 16.36
CA HIS A 83 -6.86 2.84 17.31
C HIS A 83 -7.82 1.67 17.64
N ARG A 84 -9.14 1.89 17.66
CA ARG A 84 -10.13 0.82 17.91
C ARG A 84 -10.25 -0.11 16.71
N VAL A 85 -10.20 0.44 15.50
CA VAL A 85 -10.20 -0.34 14.25
C VAL A 85 -8.94 -1.20 14.18
N LEU A 86 -7.79 -0.62 14.48
CA LEU A 86 -6.49 -1.32 14.51
C LEU A 86 -6.49 -2.46 15.53
N ALA A 87 -7.03 -2.23 16.73
CA ALA A 87 -7.14 -3.26 17.76
C ALA A 87 -8.04 -4.43 17.31
N LYS A 88 -9.23 -4.12 16.77
CA LYS A 88 -10.14 -5.14 16.22
C LYS A 88 -9.49 -5.92 15.07
N LEU A 89 -8.73 -5.25 14.22
CA LEU A 89 -8.06 -5.89 13.08
C LEU A 89 -6.93 -6.84 13.52
N ALA A 90 -6.17 -6.46 14.56
CA ALA A 90 -5.15 -7.30 15.14
C ALA A 90 -5.75 -8.57 15.78
N GLU A 91 -6.92 -8.44 16.41
CA GLU A 91 -7.70 -9.56 16.95
C GLU A 91 -8.22 -10.49 15.85
N THR A 92 -8.89 -9.95 14.82
CA THR A 92 -9.47 -10.76 13.73
C THR A 92 -8.40 -11.48 12.91
N SER A 93 -7.25 -10.84 12.69
CA SER A 93 -6.13 -11.41 11.92
C SER A 93 -5.26 -12.37 12.73
N LYS A 94 -5.56 -12.57 14.03
CA LYS A 94 -4.73 -13.32 14.99
C LYS A 94 -3.25 -12.89 14.98
N ALA A 95 -3.00 -11.61 14.66
CA ALA A 95 -1.68 -11.01 14.43
C ALA A 95 -1.38 -9.94 15.48
N LYS A 96 -1.68 -10.23 16.75
CA LYS A 96 -1.54 -9.28 17.86
C LYS A 96 -0.09 -8.82 18.12
N PRO A 97 0.94 -9.69 18.05
CA PRO A 97 2.33 -9.26 18.28
C PRO A 97 2.84 -8.28 17.23
N LEU A 98 2.60 -8.58 15.96
CA LEU A 98 3.08 -7.77 14.84
C LEU A 98 2.16 -7.97 13.64
N MET A 99 1.68 -6.88 13.08
CA MET A 99 0.80 -6.89 11.91
C MET A 99 1.27 -5.88 10.86
N ALA A 100 1.34 -6.29 9.60
CA ALA A 100 1.69 -5.42 8.47
C ALA A 100 0.49 -5.22 7.53
N PHE A 101 0.26 -4.00 7.05
CA PHE A 101 -0.78 -3.70 6.07
C PHE A 101 -0.43 -2.44 5.26
N SER A 102 -1.19 -2.16 4.20
CA SER A 102 -1.05 -0.94 3.39
C SER A 102 -2.28 -0.05 3.54
N VAL A 103 -2.04 1.26 3.51
CA VAL A 103 -3.09 2.31 3.46
C VAL A 103 -2.76 3.16 2.24
N GLY A 104 -3.51 2.98 1.15
CA GLY A 104 -3.12 3.48 -0.17
C GLY A 104 -1.73 2.94 -0.57
N PHE A 105 -0.80 3.86 -0.83
CA PHE A 105 0.59 3.57 -1.22
C PHE A 105 1.58 3.49 -0.05
N THR A 106 1.14 3.74 1.18
CA THR A 106 2.02 3.75 2.36
C THR A 106 1.89 2.45 3.13
N ARG A 107 3.03 1.83 3.45
CA ARG A 107 3.10 0.61 4.27
C ARG A 107 3.11 0.96 5.75
N PHE A 108 2.36 0.19 6.53
CA PHE A 108 2.25 0.32 7.97
C PHE A 108 2.56 -1.01 8.64
N VAL A 109 3.28 -0.93 9.75
CA VAL A 109 3.51 -2.06 10.67
C VAL A 109 3.04 -1.61 12.03
N ILE A 110 2.24 -2.43 12.69
CA ILE A 110 1.72 -2.15 14.03
C ILE A 110 1.99 -3.31 14.97
N SER A 111 2.14 -3.01 16.25
CA SER A 111 2.18 -3.98 17.34
C SER A 111 1.06 -3.66 18.31
N SER A 112 0.29 -4.69 18.69
CA SER A 112 -0.77 -4.61 19.72
C SER A 112 -0.41 -5.46 20.95
N HIS A 113 0.87 -5.83 21.11
CA HIS A 113 1.38 -6.60 22.24
C HIS A 113 2.45 -5.80 23.00
N PRO A 114 2.40 -5.77 24.35
CA PRO A 114 3.32 -4.95 25.14
C PRO A 114 4.79 -5.31 24.94
N ASP A 115 5.14 -6.60 24.86
CA ASP A 115 6.54 -7.02 24.72
C ASP A 115 7.14 -6.60 23.37
N THR A 116 6.43 -6.84 22.27
CA THR A 116 6.87 -6.42 20.93
C THR A 116 6.87 -4.90 20.80
N ALA A 117 5.90 -4.20 21.42
CA ALA A 117 5.91 -2.74 21.45
C ALA A 117 7.13 -2.20 22.22
N LYS A 118 7.50 -2.82 23.34
CA LYS A 118 8.70 -2.46 24.12
C LYS A 118 9.97 -2.66 23.30
N GLU A 119 10.06 -3.75 22.54
CA GLU A 119 11.21 -4.01 21.66
C GLU A 119 11.32 -2.95 20.54
N LEU A 120 10.20 -2.65 19.87
CA LEU A 120 10.15 -1.62 18.82
C LEU A 120 10.51 -0.23 19.35
N LEU A 121 10.01 0.15 20.53
CA LEU A 121 10.23 1.48 21.12
C LEU A 121 11.65 1.67 21.68
N ASN A 122 12.32 0.59 22.09
CA ASN A 122 13.70 0.67 22.60
C ASN A 122 14.75 0.55 21.49
N SER A 123 14.36 0.13 20.29
CA SER A 123 15.28 -0.02 19.16
C SER A 123 15.61 1.33 18.52
N SER A 124 16.90 1.61 18.35
CA SER A 124 17.39 2.80 17.66
C SER A 124 17.03 2.83 16.17
N ALA A 125 16.78 1.66 15.56
CA ALA A 125 16.38 1.55 14.16
C ALA A 125 15.00 2.17 13.88
N PHE A 126 14.14 2.27 14.90
CA PHE A 126 12.82 2.89 14.83
C PHE A 126 12.76 4.25 15.57
N ALA A 127 13.91 4.77 15.99
CA ALA A 127 13.98 6.06 16.68
C ALA A 127 13.77 7.24 15.71
N ASP A 128 14.06 7.04 14.43
CA ASP A 128 13.89 8.07 13.41
C ASP A 128 12.41 8.19 13.00
N ARG A 129 11.92 9.43 12.93
CA ARG A 129 10.55 9.73 12.46
C ARG A 129 10.67 10.51 11.16
N PRO A 130 10.30 9.94 10.00
CA PRO A 130 10.35 10.67 8.75
C PRO A 130 9.47 11.91 8.86
N ILE A 131 10.10 13.06 8.69
CA ILE A 131 9.47 14.36 8.84
C ILE A 131 8.45 14.51 7.72
N LYS A 132 7.20 14.81 8.07
CA LYS A 132 6.22 15.25 7.08
C LYS A 132 6.49 16.72 6.83
N GLU A 133 6.95 17.05 5.63
CA GLU A 133 7.30 18.42 5.24
C GLU A 133 6.18 19.41 5.57
N SER A 134 4.93 19.04 5.30
CA SER A 134 3.76 19.86 5.64
C SER A 134 3.60 20.12 7.14
N ALA A 135 3.85 19.13 7.99
CA ALA A 135 3.77 19.31 9.45
C ALA A 135 4.95 20.16 9.95
N TYR A 136 6.11 20.04 9.31
CA TYR A 136 7.31 20.79 9.66
C TYR A 136 7.20 22.28 9.29
N GLU A 137 6.64 22.58 8.12
CA GLU A 137 6.31 23.94 7.69
C GLU A 137 5.26 24.59 8.59
N LEU A 138 4.16 23.88 8.90
CA LEU A 138 3.10 24.38 9.79
C LEU A 138 3.61 24.71 11.20
N LEU A 139 4.64 24.01 11.66
CA LEU A 139 5.22 24.20 12.99
C LEU A 139 6.45 25.10 13.00
N PHE A 140 6.62 25.90 11.94
CA PHE A 140 7.69 26.90 11.81
C PHE A 140 9.08 26.34 12.12
N HIS A 141 9.33 25.07 11.77
CA HIS A 141 10.62 24.39 11.97
C HIS A 141 11.07 24.32 13.44
N LYS A 142 10.17 24.59 14.38
CA LYS A 142 10.48 24.77 15.81
C LYS A 142 9.94 23.66 16.70
N ALA A 143 9.15 22.73 16.15
CA ALA A 143 8.59 21.64 16.90
C ALA A 143 9.64 20.54 17.13
N MET A 144 10.15 20.50 18.36
CA MET A 144 11.04 19.46 18.89
C MET A 144 10.50 18.03 18.69
N GLY A 145 9.18 17.85 18.63
CA GLY A 145 8.54 16.54 18.38
C GLY A 145 8.75 15.98 16.96
N PHE A 146 9.17 16.81 16.00
CA PHE A 146 9.43 16.44 14.61
C PHE A 146 10.89 16.60 14.20
N ALA A 147 11.79 16.88 15.14
CA ALA A 147 13.23 16.93 14.85
C ALA A 147 13.79 15.51 14.64
N PRO A 148 14.73 15.32 13.69
CA PRO A 148 15.32 14.01 13.42
C PRO A 148 16.10 13.53 14.65
N PHE A 149 16.15 12.21 14.84
CA PHE A 149 16.85 11.63 15.99
C PHE A 149 18.36 11.91 15.88
N GLY A 150 18.93 12.62 16.87
CA GLY A 150 20.34 13.00 16.87
C GLY A 150 20.75 13.82 18.09
N GLU A 151 21.99 14.34 18.08
CA GLU A 151 22.50 15.18 19.17
C GLU A 151 21.66 16.43 19.38
N TYR A 152 21.19 17.06 18.30
CA TYR A 152 20.30 18.20 18.33
C TYR A 152 19.02 17.91 19.16
N TRP A 153 18.33 16.82 18.86
CA TRP A 153 17.13 16.42 19.60
C TRP A 153 17.41 16.04 21.06
N ARG A 154 18.56 15.40 21.34
CA ARG A 154 18.99 15.09 22.72
C ARG A 154 19.28 16.35 23.53
N ASN A 155 19.93 17.34 22.91
CA ASN A 155 20.21 18.63 23.53
C ASN A 155 18.92 19.41 23.80
N LEU A 156 17.99 19.44 22.84
CA LEU A 156 16.66 20.01 23.04
C LEU A 156 15.92 19.35 24.21
N ARG A 157 15.91 18.00 24.29
CA ARG A 157 15.29 17.28 25.43
C ARG A 157 15.94 17.63 26.77
N ARG A 158 17.27 17.75 26.80
CA ARG A 158 18.01 18.12 28.01
C ARG A 158 17.61 19.52 28.46
N ILE A 159 17.64 20.49 27.55
CA ILE A 159 17.33 21.91 27.82
C ILE A 159 15.86 22.08 28.23
N SER A 160 14.93 21.36 27.59
CA SER A 160 13.50 21.41 27.96
C SER A 160 13.19 20.77 29.31
N ALA A 161 13.95 19.75 29.72
CA ALA A 161 13.74 19.05 30.98
C ALA A 161 14.26 19.84 32.19
N THR A 162 15.25 20.72 31.99
CA THR A 162 15.95 21.44 33.07
C THR A 162 15.18 22.54 33.81
N PRO A 163 14.20 23.29 33.26
CA PRO A 163 13.58 24.41 34.00
C PRO A 163 12.20 24.13 34.63
N PHE A 164 11.46 23.09 34.22
CA PHE A 164 10.04 22.93 34.61
C PHE A 164 9.77 21.80 35.63
N VAL A 165 10.78 21.00 35.97
CA VAL A 165 10.68 19.97 37.01
C VAL A 165 11.55 20.38 38.20
N GLN A 166 11.27 21.56 38.75
CA GLN A 166 11.70 21.92 40.09
C GLN A 166 10.43 22.30 40.88
N PRO A 167 10.21 21.72 42.08
CA PRO A 167 9.01 21.97 42.89
C PRO A 167 8.88 23.41 43.35
#